data_AF-A0A7C1JHD8-F1
#
_entry.id   AF-A0A7C1JHD8-F1
#
_cell.length_a   1.000
_cell.length_b   1.000
_cell.length_c   1.000
_cell.angle_alpha   90.00
_cell.angle_beta   90.00
_cell.angle_gamma   90.00
#
_symmetry.space_group_name_H-M   'P 1'
#
loop_
_entity.id
_entity.type
_entity.pdbx_description
1 polymer ?
#
loop_
_entity_poly.entity_id
_entity_poly.type
_entity_poly.pdbx_seq_one_letter_code
_entity_poly.pdbx_strand_id
1 'polypeptide(L)'
;MEMVEAHSWSFIHKEWDKLKRKPIPDRGFEESFRDYIYGKIGFNRMSNIRDTGFGLSYSTFSSVPHELDVICVKDKDLFVFELKHYEVSDITKEIVFTFLGKVMDFYFKNAEVLSDYKITMILLTINKSMDDSIRKLCIALGIKLIEPTLMTLGTLDYFARGLYQKIKEEDELKSEVEKLIVEIDLLKEHYDYSFSDIFRYKNGKIEIDLPFGEIDPNEALNKIKISYNSFETVRQEWKSKRN
;
A
#
# COMPACT_ATOMS: atom_id res chain seq x y z
N MET A 1 1.06 8.34 5.90
CA MET A 1 0.72 7.06 5.24
C MET A 1 -0.05 7.24 3.92
N GLU A 2 -1.26 7.81 3.92
CA GLU A 2 -2.17 7.91 2.75
C GLU A 2 -1.55 8.51 1.48
N MET A 3 -0.71 9.54 1.63
CA MET A 3 -0.02 10.14 0.48
C MET A 3 0.90 9.15 -0.24
N VAL A 4 1.57 8.24 0.47
CA VAL A 4 2.47 7.26 -0.15
C VAL A 4 1.66 6.28 -0.99
N GLU A 5 0.58 5.72 -0.45
CA GLU A 5 -0.31 4.82 -1.17
C GLU A 5 -0.93 5.50 -2.40
N ALA A 6 -1.46 6.73 -2.25
CA ALA A 6 -2.09 7.46 -3.34
C ALA A 6 -1.10 7.82 -4.47
N HIS A 7 0.14 8.17 -4.12
CA HIS A 7 1.19 8.39 -5.11
C HIS A 7 1.66 7.09 -5.76
N SER A 8 1.81 6.00 -5.00
CA SER A 8 2.09 4.67 -5.55
C SER A 8 1.01 4.20 -6.52
N TRP A 9 -0.27 4.42 -6.18
CA TRP A 9 -1.38 4.12 -7.07
C TRP A 9 -1.37 5.02 -8.31
N SER A 10 -1.10 6.32 -8.13
CA SER A 10 -0.97 7.25 -9.26
C SER A 10 0.17 6.88 -10.20
N PHE A 11 1.27 6.34 -9.69
CA PHE A 11 2.37 5.85 -10.50
C PHE A 11 1.91 4.74 -11.46
N ILE A 12 1.30 3.68 -10.93
CA ILE A 12 0.86 2.55 -11.77
C ILE A 12 -0.27 2.93 -12.72
N HIS A 13 -1.16 3.84 -12.31
CA HIS A 13 -2.37 4.17 -13.08
C HIS A 13 -2.17 5.29 -14.09
N LYS A 14 -1.19 6.19 -13.89
CA LYS A 14 -1.02 7.39 -14.74
C LYS A 14 0.38 7.55 -15.31
N GLU A 15 1.42 7.17 -14.58
CA GLU A 15 2.78 7.46 -15.00
C GLU A 15 3.44 6.27 -15.70
N TRP A 16 3.21 5.05 -15.24
CA TRP A 16 3.90 3.88 -15.77
C TRP A 16 3.66 3.68 -17.27
N ASP A 17 2.42 3.81 -17.73
CA ASP A 17 2.09 3.69 -19.16
C ASP A 17 2.81 4.72 -20.05
N LYS A 18 3.20 5.88 -19.51
CA LYS A 18 4.01 6.88 -20.24
C LYS A 18 5.48 6.45 -20.35
N LEU A 19 5.96 5.62 -19.43
CA LEU A 19 7.35 5.19 -19.26
C LEU A 19 7.65 3.83 -19.92
N LYS A 20 6.62 3.02 -20.23
CA LYS A 20 6.68 1.71 -20.92
C LYS A 20 7.41 1.70 -22.28
N ARG A 21 7.90 2.85 -22.77
CA ARG A 21 8.67 2.97 -24.02
C ARG A 21 10.17 2.67 -23.87
N LYS A 22 10.66 2.31 -22.68
CA LYS A 22 12.07 1.94 -22.46
C LYS A 22 12.28 0.42 -22.63
N PRO A 23 13.31 -0.03 -23.38
CA PRO A 23 13.49 -1.42 -23.80
C PRO A 23 14.08 -2.36 -22.71
N ILE A 24 13.90 -2.07 -21.42
CA ILE A 24 14.46 -2.90 -20.34
C ILE A 24 13.31 -3.45 -19.50
N PRO A 25 12.99 -4.76 -19.62
CA PRO A 25 12.00 -5.41 -18.79
C PRO A 25 12.51 -5.42 -17.34
N ASP A 26 11.66 -5.01 -16.41
CA ASP A 26 11.82 -4.99 -14.95
C ASP A 26 12.72 -3.89 -14.32
N ARG A 27 13.96 -3.66 -14.76
CA ARG A 27 14.81 -2.65 -14.09
C ARG A 27 14.28 -1.23 -14.21
N GLY A 28 13.68 -0.92 -15.36
CA GLY A 28 13.05 0.37 -15.57
C GLY A 28 11.87 0.59 -14.62
N PHE A 29 11.21 -0.46 -14.12
CA PHE A 29 10.05 -0.32 -13.25
C PHE A 29 10.44 0.14 -11.85
N GLU A 30 11.37 -0.56 -11.21
CA GLU A 30 11.85 -0.20 -9.87
C GLU A 30 12.51 1.19 -9.89
N GLU A 31 13.44 1.44 -10.81
CA GLU A 31 14.11 2.75 -10.93
C GLU A 31 13.11 3.88 -11.15
N SER A 32 12.17 3.71 -12.10
CA SER A 32 11.15 4.73 -12.37
C SER A 32 10.22 4.96 -11.19
N PHE A 33 9.85 3.88 -10.47
CA PHE A 33 9.02 4.00 -9.27
C PHE A 33 9.76 4.76 -8.18
N ARG A 34 11.03 4.42 -7.92
CA ARG A 34 11.89 5.07 -6.92
C ARG A 34 12.02 6.55 -7.19
N ASP A 35 12.38 6.93 -8.42
CA ASP A 35 12.50 8.34 -8.83
C ASP A 35 11.18 9.09 -8.67
N TYR A 36 10.08 8.48 -9.11
CA TYR A 36 8.75 9.07 -9.00
C TYR A 36 8.35 9.31 -7.54
N ILE A 37 8.42 8.27 -6.70
CA ILE A 37 7.90 8.34 -5.33
C ILE A 37 8.78 9.23 -4.46
N TYR A 38 10.11 9.23 -4.68
CA TYR A 38 11.02 10.16 -4.03
C TYR A 38 10.69 11.61 -4.39
N GLY A 39 10.49 11.91 -5.68
CA GLY A 39 10.14 13.25 -6.15
C GLY A 39 8.77 13.76 -5.67
N LYS A 40 7.86 12.87 -5.25
CA LYS A 40 6.53 13.24 -4.71
C LYS A 40 6.51 13.42 -3.20
N ILE A 41 7.18 12.55 -2.46
CA ILE A 41 7.08 12.50 -0.99
C ILE A 41 8.26 13.20 -0.29
N GLY A 42 9.46 13.16 -0.90
CA GLY A 42 10.69 13.64 -0.26
C GLY A 42 11.01 12.86 1.00
N PHE A 43 11.33 11.57 0.86
CA PHE A 43 11.71 10.71 1.98
C PHE A 43 13.03 11.16 2.63
N ASN A 44 13.15 10.97 3.95
CA ASN A 44 14.42 11.23 4.67
C ASN A 44 15.50 10.24 4.24
N ARG A 45 15.09 8.99 3.96
CA ARG A 45 15.98 7.92 3.52
C ARG A 45 15.26 7.01 2.54
N MET A 46 16.01 6.48 1.59
CA MET A 46 15.58 5.42 0.69
C MET A 46 16.72 4.39 0.59
N SER A 47 16.41 3.09 0.60
CA SER A 47 17.39 2.02 0.42
C SER A 47 18.12 2.15 -0.90
N ASN A 48 19.31 1.58 -1.04
CA ASN A 48 19.91 1.45 -2.38
C ASN A 48 19.17 0.38 -3.21
N ILE A 49 19.41 0.36 -4.52
CA ILE A 49 18.96 -0.73 -5.38
C ILE A 49 19.68 -2.01 -4.96
N ARG A 50 18.96 -3.14 -4.89
CA ARG A 50 19.47 -4.44 -4.40
C ARG A 50 20.00 -4.42 -2.98
N ASP A 51 19.45 -3.55 -2.15
CA ASP A 51 19.85 -3.50 -0.75
C ASP A 51 19.36 -4.74 0.01
N THR A 52 20.30 -5.45 0.61
CA THR A 52 20.04 -6.60 1.48
C THR A 52 20.08 -6.24 2.97
N GLY A 53 20.24 -4.95 3.28
CA GLY A 53 20.36 -4.40 4.63
C GLY A 53 19.08 -3.78 5.18
N PHE A 54 17.91 -4.06 4.62
CA PHE A 54 16.64 -3.46 5.03
C PHE A 54 16.61 -1.92 5.00
N GLY A 55 17.33 -1.29 4.08
CA GLY A 55 17.48 0.15 4.00
C GLY A 55 18.42 0.73 5.06
N LEU A 56 18.80 -0.04 6.08
CA LEU A 56 19.44 0.41 7.33
C LEU A 56 20.74 -0.35 7.66
N SER A 57 21.24 -1.20 6.76
CA SER A 57 22.39 -2.09 6.96
C SER A 57 22.20 -3.13 8.06
N TYR A 58 20.97 -3.61 8.25
CA TYR A 58 20.64 -4.67 9.20
C TYR A 58 20.82 -6.06 8.61
N SER A 59 21.16 -7.02 9.47
CA SER A 59 21.19 -8.44 9.14
C SER A 59 19.83 -9.09 9.40
N THR A 60 19.56 -10.19 8.72
CA THR A 60 18.38 -11.03 8.91
C THR A 60 18.52 -11.97 10.11
N PHE A 61 17.41 -12.46 10.67
CA PHE A 61 17.41 -13.43 11.77
C PHE A 61 17.89 -14.81 11.31
N SER A 62 17.45 -15.25 10.14
CA SER A 62 17.83 -16.54 9.52
C SER A 62 19.27 -16.58 8.99
N SER A 63 19.96 -15.43 8.92
CA SER A 63 21.24 -15.25 8.21
C SER A 63 21.17 -15.50 6.69
N VAL A 64 19.97 -15.68 6.13
CA VAL A 64 19.75 -15.70 4.68
C VAL A 64 19.60 -14.27 4.19
N PRO A 65 20.37 -13.82 3.17
CA PRO A 65 20.21 -12.50 2.60
C PRO A 65 18.86 -12.37 1.87
N HIS A 66 18.08 -11.35 2.22
CA HIS A 66 16.84 -11.00 1.53
C HIS A 66 16.99 -9.66 0.84
N GLU A 67 16.58 -9.60 -0.41
CA GLU A 67 16.38 -8.35 -1.14
C GLU A 67 14.91 -7.92 -1.02
N LEU A 68 14.70 -6.66 -0.66
CA LEU A 68 13.42 -5.97 -0.69
C LEU A 68 13.56 -4.80 -1.66
N ASP A 69 12.62 -4.68 -2.59
CA ASP A 69 12.80 -3.85 -3.78
C ASP A 69 13.02 -2.36 -3.43
N VAL A 70 12.20 -1.80 -2.52
CA VAL A 70 12.37 -0.42 -2.05
C VAL A 70 12.01 -0.31 -0.57
N ILE A 71 12.86 0.36 0.21
CA ILE A 71 12.55 0.73 1.58
C ILE A 71 12.71 2.23 1.73
N CYS A 72 11.68 2.89 2.24
CA CYS A 72 11.65 4.33 2.42
C CYS A 72 11.36 4.68 3.87
N VAL A 73 11.99 5.74 4.37
CA VAL A 73 11.71 6.29 5.70
C VAL A 73 11.23 7.73 5.57
N LYS A 74 10.08 8.02 6.16
CA LYS A 74 9.58 9.38 6.38
C LYS A 74 9.30 9.54 7.87
N ASP A 75 10.11 10.34 8.55
CA ASP A 75 10.04 10.57 9.98
C ASP A 75 10.08 9.23 10.76
N LYS A 76 8.96 8.81 11.35
CA LYS A 76 8.81 7.52 12.04
C LYS A 76 8.07 6.45 11.24
N ASP A 77 7.65 6.75 10.01
CA ASP A 77 7.06 5.76 9.12
C ASP A 77 8.14 5.09 8.26
N LEU A 78 8.14 3.75 8.24
CA LEU A 78 9.00 2.93 7.39
C LEU A 78 8.12 2.17 6.40
N PHE A 79 8.28 2.46 5.11
CA PHE A 79 7.54 1.83 4.03
C PHE A 79 8.42 0.79 3.36
N VAL A 80 7.99 -0.47 3.37
CA VAL A 80 8.66 -1.56 2.67
C VAL A 80 7.84 -1.91 1.45
N PHE A 81 8.45 -1.87 0.27
CA PHE A 81 7.82 -2.20 -1.00
C PHE A 81 8.35 -3.51 -1.55
N GLU A 82 7.43 -4.34 -2.03
CA GLU A 82 7.69 -5.40 -2.98
C GLU A 82 6.96 -5.04 -4.28
N LEU A 83 7.69 -4.93 -5.38
CA LEU A 83 7.23 -4.50 -6.69
C LEU A 83 7.12 -5.70 -7.63
N LYS A 84 6.00 -5.81 -8.34
CA LYS A 84 5.74 -6.91 -9.28
C LYS A 84 5.23 -6.38 -10.61
N HIS A 85 6.14 -6.33 -11.58
CA HIS A 85 5.91 -5.87 -12.95
C HIS A 85 5.43 -7.00 -13.88
N TYR A 86 4.51 -7.85 -13.39
CA TYR A 86 3.95 -8.93 -14.19
C TYR A 86 2.66 -8.47 -14.86
N GLU A 87 2.67 -8.25 -16.18
CA GLU A 87 1.43 -7.95 -16.94
C GLU A 87 0.55 -9.19 -17.15
N VAL A 88 1.15 -10.39 -17.17
CA VAL A 88 0.48 -11.64 -17.59
C VAL A 88 0.54 -12.76 -16.54
N SER A 89 1.59 -12.83 -15.72
CA SER A 89 1.67 -13.88 -14.68
C SER A 89 0.94 -13.49 -13.40
N ASP A 90 0.27 -14.47 -12.80
CA ASP A 90 -0.52 -14.30 -11.60
C ASP A 90 0.34 -13.92 -10.39
N ILE A 91 -0.14 -12.96 -9.61
CA ILE A 91 0.37 -12.76 -8.25
C ILE A 91 -0.14 -13.93 -7.40
N THR A 92 0.78 -14.75 -6.87
CA THR A 92 0.43 -15.93 -6.09
C THR A 92 0.44 -15.63 -4.59
N LYS A 93 -0.21 -16.49 -3.81
CA LYS A 93 -0.15 -16.43 -2.33
C LYS A 93 1.28 -16.59 -1.81
N GLU A 94 2.12 -17.35 -2.52
CA GLU A 94 3.53 -17.52 -2.20
C GLU A 94 4.31 -16.21 -2.23
N ILE A 95 4.02 -15.32 -3.19
CA ILE A 95 4.65 -13.98 -3.24
C ILE A 95 4.29 -13.19 -1.97
N VAL A 96 3.02 -13.21 -1.55
CA VAL A 96 2.55 -12.50 -0.35
C VAL A 96 3.23 -13.05 0.92
N PHE A 97 3.28 -14.37 1.08
CA PHE A 97 3.93 -15.00 2.24
C PHE A 97 5.45 -14.81 2.24
N THR A 98 6.08 -14.86 1.07
CA THR A 98 7.52 -14.60 0.92
C THR A 98 7.83 -13.17 1.33
N PHE A 99 7.04 -12.19 0.86
CA PHE A 99 7.21 -10.79 1.23
C PHE A 99 7.07 -10.58 2.74
N LEU A 100 6.01 -11.13 3.35
CA LEU A 100 5.85 -11.11 4.81
C LEU A 100 7.02 -11.76 5.54
N GLY A 101 7.46 -12.94 5.09
CA GLY A 101 8.57 -13.67 5.67
C GLY A 101 9.87 -12.87 5.66
N LYS A 102 10.20 -12.21 4.55
CA LYS A 102 11.38 -11.33 4.46
C LYS A 102 11.34 -10.21 5.50
N VAL A 103 10.20 -9.51 5.63
CA VAL A 103 10.03 -8.40 6.58
C VAL A 103 10.11 -8.90 8.03
N MET A 104 9.45 -10.01 8.35
CA MET A 104 9.53 -10.64 9.66
C MET A 104 10.96 -11.05 10.02
N ASP A 105 11.73 -11.59 9.06
CA ASP A 105 13.09 -12.04 9.28
C ASP A 105 14.04 -10.89 9.67
N PHE A 106 13.86 -9.72 9.06
CA PHE A 106 14.55 -8.50 9.51
C PHE A 106 14.03 -7.99 10.85
N TYR A 107 12.70 -7.95 11.03
CA TYR A 107 12.09 -7.44 12.25
C TYR A 107 12.52 -8.24 13.48
N PHE A 108 12.49 -9.58 13.41
CA PHE A 108 12.78 -10.44 14.55
C PHE A 108 14.23 -10.34 15.02
N LYS A 109 15.16 -10.05 14.11
CA LYS A 109 16.56 -9.81 14.49
C LYS A 109 16.77 -8.44 15.13
N ASN A 110 16.02 -7.43 14.71
CA ASN A 110 16.28 -6.02 15.02
C ASN A 110 15.08 -5.36 15.72
N ALA A 111 14.26 -6.13 16.43
CA ALA A 111 12.94 -5.70 16.91
C ALA A 111 13.02 -4.47 17.82
N GLU A 112 14.03 -4.39 18.68
CA GLU A 112 14.26 -3.23 19.56
C GLU A 112 14.33 -1.92 18.77
N VAL A 113 15.15 -1.88 17.72
CA VAL A 113 15.35 -0.66 16.93
C VAL A 113 14.22 -0.45 15.91
N LEU A 114 13.74 -1.52 15.29
CA LEU A 114 12.67 -1.41 14.30
C LEU A 114 11.30 -1.09 14.91
N SER A 115 11.12 -1.31 16.22
CA SER A 115 9.91 -0.93 16.94
C SER A 115 9.72 0.58 17.08
N ASP A 116 10.76 1.38 16.88
CA ASP A 116 10.66 2.84 16.83
C ASP A 116 9.97 3.35 15.55
N TYR A 117 9.77 2.47 14.56
CA TYR A 117 9.12 2.77 13.29
C TYR A 117 7.74 2.12 13.19
N LYS A 118 6.81 2.85 12.57
CA LYS A 118 5.59 2.26 12.01
C LYS A 118 5.91 1.66 10.65
N ILE A 119 5.96 0.33 10.58
CA ILE A 119 6.30 -0.42 9.36
C ILE A 119 5.01 -0.68 8.57
N THR A 120 4.94 -0.13 7.37
CA THR A 120 3.86 -0.40 6.40
C THR A 120 4.42 -1.20 5.23
N MET A 121 3.88 -2.39 5.03
CA MET A 121 4.20 -3.24 3.89
C MET A 121 3.31 -2.90 2.70
N ILE A 122 3.91 -2.71 1.52
CA ILE A 122 3.21 -2.32 0.30
C ILE A 122 3.60 -3.29 -0.81
N LEU A 123 2.62 -4.06 -1.29
CA LEU A 123 2.77 -4.89 -2.49
C LEU A 123 2.23 -4.10 -3.68
N LEU A 124 3.09 -3.71 -4.61
CA LEU A 124 2.72 -2.88 -5.76
C LEU A 124 2.80 -3.70 -7.04
N THR A 125 1.73 -3.71 -7.82
CA THR A 125 1.67 -4.44 -9.09
C THR A 125 0.92 -3.67 -10.17
N ILE A 126 1.21 -4.01 -11.42
CA ILE A 126 0.47 -3.55 -12.60
C ILE A 126 -0.48 -4.61 -13.16
N ASN A 127 -0.57 -5.77 -12.50
CA ASN A 127 -1.47 -6.86 -12.91
C ASN A 127 -2.94 -6.40 -12.74
N LYS A 128 -3.71 -6.46 -13.82
CA LYS A 128 -5.12 -6.03 -13.85
C LYS A 128 -6.10 -7.17 -13.50
N SER A 129 -5.64 -8.41 -13.45
CA SER A 129 -6.46 -9.60 -13.23
C SER A 129 -6.27 -10.10 -11.80
N MET A 130 -6.46 -9.23 -10.81
CA MET A 130 -6.18 -9.62 -9.44
C MET A 130 -7.26 -10.51 -8.80
N ASP A 131 -6.83 -11.59 -8.16
CA ASP A 131 -7.67 -12.58 -7.51
C ASP A 131 -8.07 -12.09 -6.12
N ASP A 132 -9.36 -12.23 -5.79
CA ASP A 132 -9.90 -11.78 -4.51
C ASP A 132 -9.27 -12.48 -3.31
N SER A 133 -8.80 -13.73 -3.45
CA SER A 133 -8.09 -14.44 -2.39
C SER A 133 -6.73 -13.79 -2.08
N ILE A 134 -6.06 -13.17 -3.06
CA ILE A 134 -4.85 -12.38 -2.84
C ILE A 134 -5.19 -11.08 -2.12
N ARG A 135 -6.24 -10.37 -2.56
CA ARG A 135 -6.72 -9.15 -1.90
C ARG A 135 -7.06 -9.39 -0.42
N LYS A 136 -7.83 -10.46 -0.16
CA LYS A 136 -8.21 -10.89 1.20
C LYS A 136 -6.98 -11.23 2.04
N LEU A 137 -6.00 -11.92 1.45
CA LEU A 137 -4.76 -12.26 2.15
C LEU A 137 -3.94 -11.01 2.49
N CYS A 138 -3.84 -10.05 1.57
CA CYS A 138 -3.18 -8.77 1.84
C CYS A 138 -3.88 -7.98 2.95
N ILE A 139 -5.21 -7.89 2.93
CA ILE A 139 -6.00 -7.28 4.01
C ILE A 139 -5.68 -7.97 5.34
N ALA A 140 -5.84 -9.29 5.40
CA ALA A 140 -5.60 -10.11 6.58
C ALA A 140 -4.21 -9.89 7.20
N LEU A 141 -3.18 -9.72 6.37
CA LEU A 141 -1.79 -9.57 6.79
C LEU A 141 -1.34 -8.11 6.95
N GLY A 142 -2.24 -7.13 6.81
CA GLY A 142 -1.89 -5.71 6.92
C GLY A 142 -0.97 -5.20 5.79
N ILE A 143 -1.01 -5.86 4.62
CA ILE A 143 -0.24 -5.49 3.43
C ILE A 143 -1.11 -4.61 2.54
N LYS A 144 -0.63 -3.41 2.22
CA LYS A 144 -1.30 -2.50 1.28
C LYS A 144 -1.05 -2.98 -0.14
N LEU A 145 -2.07 -3.58 -0.76
CA LEU A 145 -2.02 -3.99 -2.16
C LEU A 145 -2.36 -2.81 -3.07
N ILE A 146 -1.35 -2.30 -3.77
CA ILE A 146 -1.50 -1.24 -4.77
C ILE A 146 -1.61 -1.89 -6.14
N GLU A 147 -2.80 -1.85 -6.72
CA GLU A 147 -3.14 -2.48 -8.00
C GLU A 147 -4.03 -1.58 -8.88
N PRO A 148 -4.16 -1.87 -10.19
CA PRO A 148 -4.90 -1.00 -11.10
C PRO A 148 -6.42 -1.01 -10.95
N THR A 149 -7.01 -2.08 -10.40
CA THR A 149 -8.47 -2.31 -10.46
C THR A 149 -9.23 -1.96 -9.20
N LEU A 150 -8.53 -1.81 -8.08
CA LEU A 150 -9.11 -1.47 -6.79
C LEU A 150 -8.14 -0.57 -6.02
N MET A 151 -8.68 0.43 -5.31
CA MET A 151 -7.89 1.29 -4.44
C MET A 151 -7.83 0.70 -3.02
N THR A 152 -6.70 0.90 -2.34
CA THR A 152 -6.64 0.74 -0.87
C THR A 152 -7.52 1.78 -0.19
N LEU A 153 -7.90 1.54 1.07
CA LEU A 153 -8.66 2.53 1.85
C LEU A 153 -7.93 3.87 1.96
N GLY A 154 -6.62 3.87 2.19
CA GLY A 154 -5.82 5.11 2.24
C GLY A 154 -5.79 5.85 0.90
N THR A 155 -5.74 5.13 -0.22
CA THR A 155 -5.80 5.73 -1.56
C THR A 155 -7.19 6.31 -1.85
N LEU A 156 -8.24 5.57 -1.48
CA LEU A 156 -9.62 5.97 -1.69
C LEU A 156 -9.96 7.22 -0.88
N ASP A 157 -9.56 7.26 0.39
CA ASP A 157 -9.74 8.42 1.28
C ASP A 157 -9.07 9.67 0.71
N TYR A 158 -7.80 9.56 0.31
CA TYR A 158 -7.05 10.65 -0.28
C TYR A 158 -7.77 11.26 -1.50
N PHE A 159 -8.26 10.42 -2.41
CA PHE A 159 -8.96 10.91 -3.60
C PHE A 159 -10.38 11.39 -3.31
N ALA A 160 -11.11 10.77 -2.38
CA ALA A 160 -12.44 11.20 -1.96
C ALA A 160 -12.39 12.59 -1.32
N ARG A 161 -11.48 12.81 -0.36
CA ARG A 161 -11.26 14.15 0.24
C ARG A 161 -10.81 15.18 -0.79
N GLY A 162 -9.92 14.78 -1.69
CA GLY A 162 -9.48 15.64 -2.80
C GLY A 162 -10.58 15.96 -3.81
N LEU A 163 -11.60 15.11 -3.95
CA LEU A 163 -12.80 15.37 -4.76
C LEU A 163 -13.75 16.30 -4.01
N TYR A 164 -14.03 16.03 -2.73
CA TYR A 164 -14.87 16.84 -1.86
C TYR A 164 -14.46 18.32 -1.86
N GLN A 165 -13.17 18.60 -1.77
CA GLN A 165 -12.61 19.96 -1.82
C GLN A 165 -12.84 20.68 -3.15
N LYS A 166 -13.07 19.95 -4.25
CA LYS A 166 -13.26 20.53 -5.59
C LYS A 166 -14.73 20.70 -5.95
N ILE A 167 -15.65 20.08 -5.21
CA ILE A 167 -17.08 20.22 -5.40
C ILE A 167 -17.56 21.46 -4.63
N LYS A 168 -18.39 22.28 -5.27
CA LYS A 168 -18.99 23.48 -4.67
C LYS A 168 -20.01 23.09 -3.60
N GLU A 169 -20.21 23.96 -2.61
CA GLU A 169 -21.16 23.69 -1.50
C GLU A 169 -22.59 23.44 -1.98
N GLU A 170 -23.03 24.12 -3.04
CA GLU A 170 -24.38 23.99 -3.57
C GLU A 170 -24.64 22.71 -4.40
N ASP A 171 -23.61 21.90 -4.70
CA ASP A 171 -23.78 20.67 -5.50
C ASP A 171 -24.10 19.49 -4.59
N GLU A 172 -25.23 18.81 -4.87
CA GLU A 172 -25.71 17.65 -4.11
C GLU A 172 -24.66 16.53 -4.00
N LEU A 173 -23.78 16.40 -5.01
CA LEU A 173 -22.66 15.45 -5.01
C LEU A 173 -21.72 15.63 -3.82
N LYS A 174 -21.61 16.85 -3.27
CA LYS A 174 -20.74 17.11 -2.13
C LYS A 174 -21.15 16.31 -0.90
N SER A 175 -22.47 16.22 -0.66
CA SER A 175 -23.04 15.45 0.44
C SER A 175 -22.84 13.94 0.25
N GLU A 176 -22.81 13.46 -0.99
CA GLU A 176 -22.54 12.06 -1.31
C GLU A 176 -21.07 11.71 -1.05
N VAL A 177 -20.14 12.57 -1.47
CA VAL A 177 -18.72 12.38 -1.15
C VAL A 177 -18.47 12.45 0.36
N GLU A 178 -19.17 13.33 1.08
CA GLU A 178 -19.06 13.41 2.54
C GLU A 178 -19.46 12.09 3.22
N LYS A 179 -20.62 11.52 2.84
CA LYS A 179 -21.06 10.21 3.35
C LYS A 179 -20.04 9.11 3.05
N LEU A 180 -19.51 9.10 1.83
CA LEU A 180 -18.47 8.17 1.43
C LEU A 180 -17.20 8.32 2.29
N ILE A 181 -16.76 9.55 2.58
CA ILE A 181 -15.60 9.78 3.45
C ILE A 181 -15.84 9.21 4.84
N VAL A 182 -17.04 9.42 5.42
CA VAL A 182 -17.39 8.86 6.73
C VAL A 182 -17.37 7.33 6.71
N GLU A 183 -17.90 6.71 5.65
CA GLU A 183 -17.84 5.25 5.49
C GLU A 183 -16.38 4.75 5.37
N ILE A 184 -15.54 5.44 4.61
CA ILE A 184 -14.12 5.10 4.47
C ILE A 184 -13.40 5.22 5.81
N ASP A 185 -13.66 6.27 6.59
CA ASP A 185 -13.05 6.45 7.92
C ASP A 185 -13.41 5.29 8.85
N LEU A 186 -14.68 4.88 8.87
CA LEU A 186 -15.13 3.70 9.64
C LEU A 186 -14.43 2.42 9.18
N LEU A 187 -14.27 2.21 7.87
CA LEU A 187 -13.54 1.06 7.35
C LEU A 187 -12.07 1.10 7.73
N LYS A 188 -11.44 2.28 7.74
CA LYS A 188 -10.03 2.43 8.09
C LYS A 188 -9.76 2.07 9.54
N GLU A 189 -10.64 2.50 10.46
CA GLU A 189 -10.55 2.16 11.88
C GLU A 189 -10.51 0.64 12.11
N HIS A 190 -11.20 -0.13 11.29
CA HIS A 190 -11.33 -1.59 11.45
C HIS A 190 -10.35 -2.40 10.59
N TYR A 191 -10.00 -1.91 9.40
CA TYR A 191 -9.30 -2.73 8.39
C TYR A 191 -8.00 -2.09 7.86
N ASP A 192 -7.67 -0.84 8.23
CA ASP A 192 -6.48 -0.14 7.73
C ASP A 192 -5.28 -0.23 8.70
N TYR A 193 -4.86 -1.45 9.01
CA TYR A 193 -3.70 -1.74 9.87
C TYR A 193 -2.45 -2.09 9.06
N SER A 194 -1.30 -2.07 9.73
CA SER A 194 0.05 -2.24 9.19
C SER A 194 0.81 -3.36 9.91
N PHE A 195 2.04 -3.64 9.49
CA PHE A 195 2.87 -4.67 10.12
C PHE A 195 3.10 -4.38 11.60
N SER A 196 3.40 -3.13 11.96
CA SER A 196 3.65 -2.72 13.36
C SER A 196 2.40 -2.78 14.25
N ASP A 197 1.20 -2.79 13.67
CA ASP A 197 -0.03 -2.96 14.46
C ASP A 197 -0.21 -4.42 14.91
N ILE A 198 0.33 -5.37 14.12
CA ILE A 198 0.32 -6.82 14.36
C ILE A 198 1.52 -7.26 15.19
N PHE A 199 2.73 -6.82 14.84
CA PHE A 199 3.98 -7.23 15.48
C PHE A 199 4.55 -6.09 16.32
N ARG A 200 4.43 -6.21 17.64
CA ARG A 200 4.88 -5.17 18.59
C ARG A 200 6.06 -5.67 19.40
N TYR A 201 6.99 -4.78 19.73
CA TYR A 201 8.07 -5.11 20.66
C TYR A 201 7.80 -4.43 22.00
N LYS A 202 7.73 -5.23 23.07
CA LYS A 202 7.45 -4.75 24.41
C LYS A 202 8.20 -5.58 25.44
N ASN A 203 8.86 -4.92 26.39
CA ASN A 203 9.55 -5.57 27.51
C ASN A 203 10.52 -6.69 27.07
N GLY A 204 11.28 -6.46 26.00
CA GLY A 204 12.25 -7.44 25.50
C GLY A 204 11.66 -8.58 24.65
N LYS A 205 10.36 -8.53 24.33
CA LYS A 205 9.65 -9.61 23.63
C LYS A 205 8.86 -9.07 22.45
N ILE A 206 8.67 -9.92 21.45
CA ILE A 206 7.78 -9.67 20.32
C ILE A 206 6.40 -10.21 20.70
N GLU A 207 5.42 -9.33 20.77
CA GLU A 207 4.01 -9.63 20.95
C GLU A 207 3.35 -9.62 19.56
N ILE A 208 2.49 -10.61 19.31
CA ILE A 208 1.75 -10.74 18.06
C ILE A 208 0.27 -10.50 18.40
N ASP A 209 -0.20 -9.29 18.11
CA ASP A 209 -1.58 -8.90 18.28
C ASP A 209 -2.31 -9.14 16.96
N LEU A 210 -2.76 -10.38 16.80
CA LEU A 210 -3.49 -10.80 15.62
C LEU A 210 -4.92 -10.26 15.66
N PRO A 211 -5.35 -9.46 14.69
CA PRO A 211 -6.75 -9.04 14.61
C PRO A 211 -7.68 -10.15 14.10
N PHE A 212 -7.18 -11.40 13.99
CA PHE A 212 -7.85 -12.56 13.39
C PHE A 212 -9.15 -13.03 14.10
N GLY A 213 -9.54 -12.41 15.22
CA GLY A 213 -10.82 -12.67 15.89
C GLY A 213 -11.96 -11.74 15.48
N GLU A 214 -11.65 -10.54 14.97
CA GLU A 214 -12.64 -9.48 14.68
C GLU A 214 -12.68 -9.10 13.19
N ILE A 215 -11.68 -9.49 12.42
CA ILE A 215 -11.58 -9.14 11.00
C ILE A 215 -12.05 -10.31 10.14
N ASP A 216 -13.14 -10.09 9.39
CA ASP A 216 -13.50 -10.92 8.23
C ASP A 216 -12.98 -10.26 6.93
N PRO A 217 -11.90 -10.79 6.31
CA PRO A 217 -11.37 -10.22 5.07
C PRO A 217 -12.37 -10.28 3.90
N ASN A 218 -13.35 -11.17 3.92
CA ASN A 218 -14.40 -11.21 2.90
C ASN A 218 -15.32 -10.01 3.03
N GLU A 219 -15.79 -9.75 4.25
CA GLU A 219 -16.61 -8.58 4.55
C GLU A 219 -15.85 -7.29 4.25
N ALA A 220 -14.60 -7.19 4.71
CA ALA A 220 -13.73 -6.04 4.45
C ALA A 220 -13.58 -5.76 2.95
N LEU A 221 -13.23 -6.78 2.16
CA LEU A 221 -13.07 -6.62 0.71
C LEU A 221 -14.38 -6.20 0.03
N ASN A 222 -15.51 -6.79 0.43
CA ASN A 222 -16.81 -6.43 -0.14
C ASN A 222 -17.15 -4.95 0.14
N LYS A 223 -16.94 -4.49 1.38
CA LYS A 223 -17.16 -3.07 1.73
C LYS A 223 -16.23 -2.13 0.98
N ILE A 224 -14.94 -2.47 0.85
CA ILE A 224 -13.97 -1.69 0.06
C ILE A 224 -14.42 -1.58 -1.40
N LYS A 225 -14.89 -2.68 -2.02
CA LYS A 225 -15.42 -2.67 -3.39
C LYS A 225 -16.65 -1.77 -3.53
N ILE A 226 -17.56 -1.80 -2.56
CA ILE A 226 -18.74 -0.93 -2.54
C ILE A 226 -18.30 0.54 -2.48
N SER A 227 -17.43 0.91 -1.54
CA SER A 227 -16.94 2.29 -1.41
C SER A 227 -16.16 2.75 -2.65
N TYR A 228 -15.35 1.87 -3.26
CA TYR A 228 -14.65 2.16 -4.51
C TYR A 228 -15.63 2.41 -5.68
N ASN A 229 -16.66 1.57 -5.84
CA ASN A 229 -17.66 1.76 -6.88
C ASN A 229 -18.47 3.05 -6.67
N SER A 230 -18.87 3.34 -5.43
CA SER A 230 -19.53 4.60 -5.07
C SER A 230 -18.65 5.82 -5.42
N PHE A 231 -17.37 5.77 -5.07
CA PHE A 231 -16.41 6.81 -5.44
C PHE A 231 -16.32 7.01 -6.95
N GLU A 232 -16.20 5.92 -7.72
CA GLU A 232 -16.10 6.00 -9.17
C GLU A 232 -17.37 6.58 -9.80
N THR A 233 -18.56 6.20 -9.34
CA THR A 233 -19.83 6.80 -9.79
C THR A 233 -19.83 8.31 -9.57
N VAL A 234 -19.60 8.76 -8.33
CA VAL A 234 -19.62 10.20 -7.99
C VAL A 234 -18.55 10.96 -8.78
N ARG A 235 -17.37 10.36 -8.97
CA ARG A 235 -16.28 10.95 -9.76
C ARG A 235 -16.67 11.13 -11.23
N GLN A 236 -17.39 10.18 -11.83
CA GLN A 236 -17.83 10.28 -13.23
C GLN A 236 -18.93 11.32 -13.39
N GLU A 237 -19.90 11.37 -12.48
CA GLU A 237 -20.96 12.38 -12.50
C GLU A 237 -20.40 13.80 -12.32
N TRP A 238 -19.45 13.97 -11.40
CA TRP A 238 -18.78 15.25 -11.24
C TRP A 238 -18.01 15.67 -12.51
N LYS A 239 -17.37 14.73 -13.21
CA LYS A 239 -16.68 15.02 -14.47
C LYS A 239 -17.65 15.39 -15.59
N SER A 240 -18.79 14.72 -15.70
CA SER A 240 -19.78 15.01 -16.75
C SER A 240 -20.43 16.38 -16.59
N LYS A 241 -20.64 16.86 -15.36
CA LYS A 241 -21.13 18.23 -15.07
C LYS A 241 -20.13 19.35 -15.41
N ARG A 242 -18.86 19.02 -15.66
CA ARG A 242 -17.78 20.00 -15.93
C ARG A 242 -17.37 20.09 -17.40
N ASN A 243 -17.83 19.16 -18.24
CA ASN A 243 -17.66 19.18 -19.69
C ASN A 243 -18.89 19.79 -20.35
#